data_AF-A0A814F9Z5-F1
#
_entry.id   AF-A0A814F9Z5-F1
#
_cell.length_a   1.000
_cell.length_b   1.000
_cell.length_c   1.000
_cell.angle_alpha   90.00
_cell.angle_beta   90.00
_cell.angle_gamma   90.00
#
_symmetry.space_group_name_H-M   'P 1'
#
loop_
_entity.id
_entity.type
_entity.pdbx_description
1 polymer ?
#
loop_
_entity_poly.entity_id
_entity_poly.type
_entity_poly.pdbx_seq_one_letter_code
_entity_poly.pdbx_strand_id
1 'polypeptide(L)'
;MESDETDELIHQKTLEDQGDDDSDHDESETVCSEKDINETTTSDEDEEKDNNARKELEAHTVYQECRLCSNDHVMTVRYRKCTSPYCNQNLKCKSEYKSFYCEQSSKARIFKKYDHNDNQKDVFHGIIPELIKIIDDQVRTKDSSATRIKTFLIKNRLAIENENPRLVNFQLPKVSQIQNHITYLRQNQLGNNNNIEEVKKIVESNLFRSDLPDDKPFFFGVKFDKDNRPIINSGSESHHFRLIITTKKLIKILDSKFSDYDSIFHIDSTYKINKNGFPLVIISRSDINRQLHPIIFMLTSHEQTSDYLYFYESIQDLCTKMRINLKPNYICQDASNAMACAAETVFREAKILIVKSKVLDDITELHFSKNKTEFDLNMKKIESKWKKLKLNEFLKYFTDQWVKGRFSNWQIYHTPPGYSSANSILESLNKTVKGTFTLRKRYTVFKTLEILQDQCLFYSNSEKTFNNNPRVTKEMIKAAGNYYEKLFKKLDRDTFEFKYKKEKYRINLFDLNCSCVDFMDPATCSHLVYLSHSMELDLGYYNGVTKFVYLKKKRKPKKATPALSKD
;
A
#
# COMPACT_ATOMS: atom_id res chain seq x y z
N MET A 1 31.68 50.64 2.59
CA MET A 1 32.20 50.61 1.21
C MET A 1 32.66 49.19 0.99
N GLU A 2 31.68 48.35 0.65
CA GLU A 2 31.40 47.87 -0.73
C GLU A 2 32.11 46.51 -0.86
N SER A 3 31.42 45.39 -0.64
CA SER A 3 30.32 44.76 -1.39
C SER A 3 30.81 43.87 -2.53
N ASP A 4 30.20 42.70 -2.56
CA ASP A 4 29.96 41.82 -3.70
C ASP A 4 31.14 41.07 -4.32
N GLU A 5 31.17 39.76 -4.05
CA GLU A 5 30.95 38.71 -5.06
C GLU A 5 31.26 37.35 -4.41
N THR A 6 30.22 36.55 -4.12
CA THR A 6 30.16 35.08 -4.25
C THR A 6 28.98 34.52 -3.43
N ASP A 7 27.76 34.82 -3.86
CA ASP A 7 26.54 34.10 -3.46
C ASP A 7 25.61 33.99 -4.68
N GLU A 8 26.03 33.22 -5.69
CA GLU A 8 25.17 32.85 -6.81
C GLU A 8 25.62 31.50 -7.39
N LEU A 9 25.20 30.40 -6.75
CA LEU A 9 25.05 29.05 -7.33
C LEU A 9 24.65 28.05 -6.23
N ILE A 10 23.39 28.13 -5.76
CA ILE A 10 22.54 27.01 -5.27
C ILE A 10 21.12 27.59 -5.12
N HIS A 11 20.50 27.99 -6.23
CA HIS A 11 19.07 28.25 -6.27
C HIS A 11 18.51 27.93 -7.65
N GLN A 12 18.18 26.65 -7.86
CA GLN A 12 17.17 26.17 -8.83
C GLN A 12 17.10 24.63 -8.77
N LYS A 13 16.44 24.09 -7.73
CA LYS A 13 15.86 22.74 -7.79
C LYS A 13 14.85 22.42 -6.67
N THR A 14 13.84 23.27 -6.48
CA THR A 14 12.63 22.93 -5.71
C THR A 14 11.57 23.99 -5.98
N LEU A 15 10.93 23.95 -7.14
CA LEU A 15 9.66 24.63 -7.44
C LEU A 15 9.06 23.92 -8.66
N GLU A 16 8.34 22.83 -8.41
CA GLU A 16 7.35 22.19 -9.29
C GLU A 16 6.73 21.06 -8.45
N ASP A 17 5.73 21.41 -7.63
CA ASP A 17 4.65 20.56 -7.11
C ASP A 17 3.96 21.29 -5.93
N GLN A 18 3.42 22.49 -6.21
CA GLN A 18 2.38 23.12 -5.38
C GLN A 18 1.43 23.87 -6.32
N GLY A 19 0.27 23.28 -6.53
CA GLY A 19 -0.83 23.81 -7.32
C GLY A 19 -1.99 22.87 -7.12
N ASP A 20 -2.85 23.23 -6.16
CA ASP A 20 -4.32 23.12 -6.18
C ASP A 20 -4.80 23.15 -4.71
N ASP A 21 -4.79 24.37 -4.15
CA ASP A 21 -5.64 24.75 -3.02
C ASP A 21 -7.03 25.04 -3.61
N ASP A 22 -8.05 24.31 -3.19
CA ASP A 22 -9.44 24.76 -3.31
C ASP A 22 -10.06 24.78 -1.90
N SER A 23 -10.43 25.98 -1.51
CA SER A 23 -11.08 26.36 -0.26
C SER A 23 -12.58 26.09 -0.34
N ASP A 24 -13.10 25.22 0.53
CA ASP A 24 -14.55 25.08 0.73
C ASP A 24 -15.07 26.20 1.64
N HIS A 25 -15.92 27.05 1.07
CA HIS A 25 -16.81 27.96 1.78
C HIS A 25 -18.18 27.30 1.97
N ASP A 26 -18.65 27.34 3.22
CA ASP A 26 -20.05 27.18 3.61
C ASP A 26 -20.96 28.10 2.79
N GLU A 27 -22.09 27.60 2.29
CA GLU A 27 -23.37 28.29 2.42
C GLU A 27 -24.60 27.42 2.05
N SER A 28 -25.46 27.29 3.07
CA SER A 28 -26.93 27.35 3.05
C SER A 28 -27.77 26.28 2.33
N GLU A 29 -28.60 25.68 3.19
CA GLU A 29 -29.86 24.99 2.94
C GLU A 29 -30.74 25.68 1.88
N THR A 30 -31.35 24.90 0.98
CA THR A 30 -32.61 25.31 0.35
C THR A 30 -33.53 24.11 0.17
N VAL A 31 -34.64 24.20 0.89
CA VAL A 31 -35.82 23.33 0.87
C VAL A 31 -36.48 23.37 -0.51
N CYS A 32 -36.73 22.22 -1.12
CA CYS A 32 -37.60 22.11 -2.30
C CYS A 32 -38.98 21.61 -1.88
N SER A 33 -39.94 22.53 -1.86
CA SER A 33 -41.38 22.29 -1.78
C SER A 33 -41.97 22.05 -3.16
N GLU A 34 -42.91 21.12 -3.24
CA GLU A 34 -43.85 20.91 -4.35
C GLU A 34 -44.54 22.22 -4.78
N LYS A 35 -44.83 22.37 -6.08
CA LYS A 35 -46.12 22.86 -6.61
C LYS A 35 -46.22 22.83 -8.15
N ASP A 36 -47.36 22.28 -8.56
CA ASP A 36 -48.32 22.74 -9.56
C ASP A 36 -48.00 22.70 -11.07
N ILE A 37 -48.74 21.75 -11.67
CA ILE A 37 -49.36 21.69 -12.99
C ILE A 37 -49.76 23.08 -13.52
N ASN A 38 -49.41 23.37 -14.77
CA ASN A 38 -50.24 24.21 -15.63
C ASN A 38 -50.16 23.73 -17.09
N GLU A 39 -51.32 23.30 -17.58
CA GLU A 39 -51.62 23.11 -19.00
C GLU A 39 -51.50 24.45 -19.73
N THR A 40 -50.86 24.46 -20.89
CA THR A 40 -50.97 25.57 -21.84
C THR A 40 -51.26 25.00 -23.21
N THR A 41 -52.45 25.34 -23.71
CA THR A 41 -53.00 25.00 -25.02
C THR A 41 -52.23 25.74 -26.11
N THR A 42 -51.70 25.00 -27.09
CA THR A 42 -51.17 25.54 -28.35
C THR A 42 -52.17 25.30 -29.48
N SER A 43 -52.37 26.35 -30.28
CA SER A 43 -53.34 26.47 -31.37
C SER A 43 -53.01 25.65 -32.61
N ASP A 44 -54.07 25.25 -33.34
CA ASP A 44 -54.11 24.38 -34.52
C ASP A 44 -53.26 24.81 -35.75
N GLU A 45 -52.58 25.97 -35.71
CA GLU A 45 -51.73 26.44 -36.82
C GLU A 45 -50.26 25.98 -36.72
N ASP A 46 -49.82 25.48 -35.55
CA ASP A 46 -48.47 24.92 -35.37
C ASP A 46 -48.38 23.41 -35.72
N GLU A 47 -49.52 22.70 -35.81
CA GLU A 47 -49.55 21.28 -36.21
C GLU A 47 -49.37 21.09 -37.73
N GLU A 48 -49.67 22.09 -38.56
CA GLU A 48 -49.59 21.93 -40.03
C GLU A 48 -48.16 22.11 -40.59
N LYS A 49 -47.28 22.82 -39.85
CA LYS A 49 -45.85 22.90 -40.18
C LYS A 49 -45.04 21.72 -39.65
N ASP A 50 -45.45 21.11 -38.53
CA ASP A 50 -44.78 19.94 -37.96
C ASP A 50 -45.10 18.64 -38.75
N ASN A 51 -46.26 18.59 -39.43
CA ASN A 51 -46.66 17.47 -40.28
C ASN A 51 -45.88 17.34 -41.60
N ASN A 52 -45.26 18.40 -42.10
CA ASN A 52 -44.41 18.33 -43.31
C ASN A 52 -42.93 17.98 -43.02
N ALA A 53 -42.47 18.09 -41.77
CA ALA A 53 -41.12 17.70 -41.35
C ALA A 53 -41.01 16.22 -40.92
N ARG A 54 -42.13 15.57 -40.58
CA ARG A 54 -42.18 14.18 -40.10
C ARG A 54 -42.24 13.08 -41.17
N LYS A 55 -42.14 13.42 -42.47
CA LYS A 55 -42.31 12.45 -43.57
C LYS A 55 -41.06 11.72 -44.08
N GLU A 56 -39.90 11.80 -43.42
CA GLU A 56 -38.70 11.06 -43.86
C GLU A 56 -38.03 10.26 -42.73
N LEU A 57 -38.67 9.17 -42.24
CA LEU A 57 -38.02 8.07 -41.50
C LEU A 57 -39.00 6.91 -41.23
N GLU A 58 -39.76 6.45 -42.23
CA GLU A 58 -40.68 5.33 -42.02
C GLU A 58 -39.91 4.00 -41.91
N ALA A 59 -39.82 3.49 -40.68
CA ALA A 59 -39.50 2.09 -40.44
C ALA A 59 -40.76 1.27 -40.74
N HIS A 60 -40.66 0.30 -41.65
CA HIS A 60 -41.77 -0.60 -41.96
C HIS A 60 -41.42 -2.01 -41.53
N THR A 61 -42.36 -2.69 -40.89
CA THR A 61 -42.28 -4.11 -40.58
C THR A 61 -42.78 -4.91 -41.78
N VAL A 62 -41.97 -5.86 -42.26
CA VAL A 62 -42.30 -6.72 -43.39
C VAL A 62 -42.19 -8.18 -42.95
N TYR A 63 -43.23 -8.96 -43.19
CA TYR A 63 -43.21 -10.41 -42.99
C TYR A 63 -42.61 -11.07 -44.24
N GLN A 64 -41.45 -11.72 -44.11
CA GLN A 64 -40.79 -12.44 -45.20
C GLN A 64 -39.79 -13.48 -44.67
N GLU A 65 -39.40 -14.43 -45.53
CA GLU A 65 -38.37 -15.44 -45.22
C GLU A 65 -37.04 -14.78 -44.83
N CYS A 66 -36.60 -15.02 -43.58
CA CYS A 66 -35.38 -14.41 -43.07
C CYS A 66 -34.16 -15.25 -43.40
N ARG A 67 -33.39 -14.81 -44.40
CA ARG A 67 -32.11 -15.42 -44.78
C ARG A 67 -30.98 -15.28 -43.75
N LEU A 68 -31.23 -14.70 -42.56
CA LEU A 68 -30.26 -14.57 -41.47
C LEU A 68 -30.42 -15.64 -40.39
N CYS A 69 -31.63 -16.18 -40.18
CA CYS A 69 -31.87 -17.29 -39.25
C CYS A 69 -32.63 -18.47 -39.89
N SER A 70 -32.94 -18.41 -41.18
CA SER A 70 -33.61 -19.44 -41.97
C SER A 70 -35.03 -19.79 -41.49
N ASN A 71 -35.71 -18.86 -40.81
CA ASN A 71 -37.09 -18.98 -40.33
C ASN A 71 -37.95 -17.81 -40.84
N ASP A 72 -39.24 -18.05 -41.07
CA ASP A 72 -40.22 -17.01 -41.39
C ASP A 72 -40.59 -16.19 -40.15
N HIS A 73 -40.26 -14.90 -40.15
CA HIS A 73 -40.67 -13.97 -39.10
C HIS A 73 -40.68 -12.51 -39.59
N VAL A 74 -41.27 -11.63 -38.79
CA VAL A 74 -41.32 -10.19 -39.06
C VAL A 74 -39.92 -9.61 -38.96
N MET A 75 -39.46 -8.97 -40.03
CA MET A 75 -38.22 -8.18 -40.02
C MET A 75 -38.53 -6.69 -40.08
N THR A 76 -37.76 -5.92 -39.31
CA THR A 76 -37.84 -4.46 -39.36
C THR A 76 -36.97 -3.95 -40.51
N VAL A 77 -37.60 -3.31 -41.49
CA VAL A 77 -36.93 -2.68 -42.63
C VAL A 77 -36.81 -1.20 -42.39
N ARG A 78 -35.60 -0.65 -42.54
CA ARG A 78 -35.35 0.79 -42.46
C ARG A 78 -34.64 1.28 -43.71
N TYR A 79 -35.12 2.40 -44.24
CA TYR A 79 -34.46 3.13 -45.31
C TYR A 79 -33.77 4.36 -44.74
N ARG A 80 -32.52 4.60 -45.14
CA ARG A 80 -31.73 5.75 -44.69
C ARG A 80 -30.97 6.37 -45.86
N LYS A 81 -30.93 7.70 -45.92
CA LYS A 81 -30.05 8.44 -46.84
C LYS A 81 -28.73 8.78 -46.13
N CYS A 82 -27.67 8.99 -46.90
CA CYS A 82 -26.40 9.45 -46.35
C CYS A 82 -26.53 10.88 -45.79
N THR A 83 -26.12 11.07 -44.53
CA THR A 83 -26.05 12.37 -43.85
C THR A 83 -24.60 12.83 -43.59
N SER A 84 -23.61 12.13 -44.15
CA SER A 84 -22.20 12.43 -43.91
C SER A 84 -21.85 13.82 -44.45
N PRO A 85 -21.27 14.72 -43.63
CA PRO A 85 -20.80 16.01 -44.11
C PRO A 85 -19.62 15.87 -45.09
N TYR A 86 -18.93 14.72 -45.10
CA TYR A 86 -17.78 14.44 -45.96
C TYR A 86 -18.17 14.10 -47.41
N CYS A 87 -19.41 13.68 -47.67
CA CYS A 87 -19.88 13.37 -49.02
C CYS A 87 -20.41 14.59 -49.78
N ASN A 88 -20.36 15.79 -49.20
CA ASN A 88 -21.07 16.96 -49.69
C ASN A 88 -20.12 18.13 -50.00
N GLN A 89 -19.56 18.14 -51.21
CA GLN A 89 -18.90 19.31 -51.79
C GLN A 89 -19.78 19.97 -52.87
N ASN A 90 -21.08 20.16 -52.62
CA ASN A 90 -22.07 20.94 -53.40
C ASN A 90 -23.20 20.17 -54.13
N LEU A 91 -23.45 18.88 -53.86
CA LEU A 91 -24.66 18.16 -54.33
C LEU A 91 -25.10 17.11 -53.28
N LYS A 92 -26.42 16.98 -53.03
CA LYS A 92 -26.98 15.97 -52.10
C LYS A 92 -26.47 14.57 -52.46
N CYS A 93 -25.84 13.88 -51.50
CA CYS A 93 -25.32 12.53 -51.68
C CYS A 93 -26.45 11.56 -52.06
N LYS A 94 -26.26 10.80 -53.14
CA LYS A 94 -27.26 9.84 -53.65
C LYS A 94 -27.24 8.51 -52.90
N SER A 95 -26.29 8.27 -51.98
CA SER A 95 -26.18 6.99 -51.27
C SER A 95 -27.40 6.74 -50.39
N GLU A 96 -28.09 5.64 -50.67
CA GLU A 96 -29.25 5.14 -49.93
C GLU A 96 -28.97 3.74 -49.37
N TYR A 97 -29.45 3.51 -48.17
CA TYR A 97 -29.28 2.30 -47.40
C TYR A 97 -30.63 1.67 -47.10
N LYS A 98 -30.73 0.36 -47.30
CA LYS A 98 -31.85 -0.47 -46.85
C LYS A 98 -31.31 -1.49 -45.87
N SER A 99 -31.71 -1.41 -44.60
CA SER A 99 -31.33 -2.39 -43.58
C SER A 99 -32.50 -3.29 -43.20
N PHE A 100 -32.26 -4.59 -43.14
CA PHE A 100 -33.13 -5.58 -42.54
C PHE A 100 -32.56 -5.98 -41.19
N TYR A 101 -33.32 -5.79 -40.11
CA TYR A 101 -32.93 -6.24 -38.78
C TYR A 101 -33.73 -7.47 -38.36
N CYS A 102 -33.02 -8.51 -37.95
CA CYS A 102 -33.59 -9.74 -37.39
C CYS A 102 -33.43 -9.70 -35.86
N GLU A 103 -34.54 -9.54 -35.14
CA GLU A 103 -34.52 -9.51 -33.66
C GLU A 103 -34.05 -10.84 -33.06
N GLN A 104 -34.43 -11.96 -33.67
CA GLN A 104 -34.08 -13.31 -33.17
C GLN A 104 -32.57 -13.59 -33.21
N SER A 105 -31.87 -13.11 -34.23
CA SER A 105 -30.42 -13.32 -34.36
C SER A 105 -29.60 -12.11 -33.89
N SER A 106 -30.25 -10.99 -33.57
CA SER A 106 -29.60 -9.69 -33.30
C SER A 106 -28.61 -9.26 -34.40
N LYS A 107 -28.87 -9.67 -35.65
CA LYS A 107 -28.04 -9.35 -36.82
C LYS A 107 -28.82 -8.48 -37.81
N ALA A 108 -28.11 -7.57 -38.46
CA ALA A 108 -28.63 -6.73 -39.52
C ALA A 108 -27.97 -7.07 -40.86
N ARG A 109 -28.75 -7.04 -41.95
CA ARG A 109 -28.24 -7.06 -43.32
C ARG A 109 -28.52 -5.72 -43.99
N ILE A 110 -27.49 -5.08 -44.50
CA ILE A 110 -27.59 -3.74 -45.08
C ILE A 110 -27.28 -3.82 -46.57
N PHE A 111 -28.15 -3.24 -47.39
CA PHE A 111 -28.00 -3.09 -48.83
C PHE A 111 -27.78 -1.62 -49.14
N LYS A 112 -26.82 -1.35 -50.03
CA LYS A 112 -26.46 -0.02 -50.50
C LYS A 112 -26.90 0.11 -51.96
N LYS A 113 -27.61 1.18 -52.31
CA LYS A 113 -28.14 1.37 -53.67
C LYS A 113 -27.19 2.15 -54.59
N TYR A 114 -26.45 3.11 -54.04
CA TYR A 114 -25.50 3.93 -54.78
C TYR A 114 -24.24 4.13 -53.95
N ASP A 115 -23.09 4.22 -54.61
CA ASP A 115 -21.84 4.53 -53.93
C ASP A 115 -21.77 5.98 -53.44
N HIS A 116 -20.90 6.21 -52.45
CA HIS A 116 -20.58 7.58 -52.06
C HIS A 116 -19.81 8.24 -53.19
N ASN A 117 -19.98 9.56 -53.34
CA ASN A 117 -19.10 10.36 -54.20
C ASN A 117 -17.74 10.52 -53.47
N ASP A 118 -16.98 9.44 -53.36
CA ASP A 118 -15.66 9.44 -52.72
C ASP A 118 -14.57 9.65 -53.77
N ASN A 119 -14.00 10.86 -53.80
CA ASN A 119 -12.77 11.14 -54.54
C ASN A 119 -11.51 10.98 -53.66
N GLN A 120 -11.58 10.28 -52.53
CA GLN A 120 -10.40 9.97 -51.72
C GLN A 120 -10.33 8.47 -51.41
N LYS A 121 -9.21 7.85 -51.78
CA LYS A 121 -8.86 6.47 -51.39
C LYS A 121 -8.99 6.33 -49.88
N ASP A 122 -9.67 5.28 -49.42
CA ASP A 122 -9.81 4.92 -48.00
C ASP A 122 -8.46 5.01 -47.27
N VAL A 123 -8.27 6.09 -46.50
CA VAL A 123 -7.15 6.17 -45.55
C VAL A 123 -7.57 5.36 -44.34
N PHE A 124 -6.86 4.28 -44.02
CA PHE A 124 -7.10 3.53 -42.80
C PHE A 124 -6.74 4.40 -41.57
N HIS A 125 -7.75 4.79 -40.78
CA HIS A 125 -7.60 5.71 -39.64
C HIS A 125 -7.23 5.01 -38.32
N GLY A 126 -6.88 3.71 -38.34
CA GLY A 126 -6.59 2.89 -37.15
C GLY A 126 -5.12 2.48 -36.99
N ILE A 127 -4.84 1.66 -35.96
CA ILE A 127 -3.55 0.95 -35.85
C ILE A 127 -3.64 -0.35 -36.65
N ILE A 128 -2.64 -0.63 -37.47
CA ILE A 128 -2.58 -1.85 -38.29
C ILE A 128 -2.59 -3.08 -37.36
N PRO A 129 -3.40 -4.13 -37.61
CA PRO A 129 -3.54 -5.29 -36.72
C PRO A 129 -2.23 -6.01 -36.38
N GLU A 130 -1.30 -6.13 -37.33
CA GLU A 130 0.02 -6.72 -37.10
C GLU A 130 0.87 -5.86 -36.14
N LEU A 131 0.72 -4.53 -36.22
CA LEU A 131 1.39 -3.60 -35.32
C LEU A 131 0.75 -3.62 -33.92
N ILE A 132 -0.56 -3.88 -33.83
CA ILE A 132 -1.26 -4.10 -32.55
C ILE A 132 -0.60 -5.24 -31.76
N LYS A 133 -0.25 -6.36 -32.39
CA LYS A 133 0.39 -7.49 -31.70
C LYS A 133 1.74 -7.10 -31.08
N ILE A 134 2.55 -6.33 -31.81
CA ILE A 134 3.84 -5.82 -31.31
C ILE A 134 3.63 -4.87 -30.13
N ILE A 135 2.62 -4.00 -30.23
CA ILE A 135 2.24 -3.09 -29.14
C ILE A 135 1.80 -3.90 -27.92
N ASP A 136 0.93 -4.89 -28.09
CA ASP A 136 0.43 -5.75 -27.02
C ASP A 136 1.58 -6.45 -26.30
N ASP A 137 2.53 -7.01 -27.03
CA ASP A 137 3.71 -7.67 -26.47
C ASP A 137 4.58 -6.69 -25.67
N GLN A 138 4.80 -5.46 -26.17
CA GLN A 138 5.55 -4.44 -25.42
C GLN A 138 4.81 -4.00 -24.14
N VAL A 139 3.47 -3.95 -24.16
CA VAL A 139 2.67 -3.64 -22.97
C VAL A 139 2.75 -4.79 -21.96
N ARG A 140 2.59 -6.04 -22.42
CA ARG A 140 2.59 -7.24 -21.56
C ARG A 140 3.95 -7.51 -20.94
N THR A 141 5.04 -7.30 -21.69
CA THR A 141 6.40 -7.63 -21.22
C THR A 141 7.06 -6.51 -20.41
N LYS A 142 6.83 -5.23 -20.77
CA LYS A 142 7.57 -4.09 -20.19
C LYS A 142 6.68 -3.04 -19.53
N ASP A 143 5.35 -3.14 -19.61
CA ASP A 143 4.40 -2.15 -19.11
C ASP A 143 4.74 -0.72 -19.57
N SER A 144 4.81 -0.55 -20.89
CA SER A 144 5.26 0.68 -21.52
C SER A 144 4.14 1.71 -21.69
N SER A 145 4.44 3.00 -21.49
CA SER A 145 3.54 4.10 -21.83
C SER A 145 3.41 4.28 -23.35
N ALA A 146 2.34 4.93 -23.83
CA ALA A 146 2.14 5.18 -25.27
C ALA A 146 3.34 5.88 -25.91
N THR A 147 3.95 6.85 -25.23
CA THR A 147 5.16 7.55 -25.69
C THR A 147 6.36 6.61 -25.81
N ARG A 148 6.58 5.72 -24.82
CA ARG A 148 7.66 4.74 -24.85
C ARG A 148 7.46 3.72 -25.97
N ILE A 149 6.23 3.28 -26.20
CA ILE A 149 5.89 2.38 -27.31
C ILE A 149 6.14 3.07 -28.65
N LYS A 150 5.69 4.32 -28.82
CA LYS A 150 5.96 5.06 -30.05
C LYS A 150 7.47 5.20 -30.30
N THR A 151 8.25 5.53 -29.28
CA THR A 151 9.72 5.58 -29.38
C THR A 151 10.32 4.21 -29.72
N PHE A 152 9.80 3.13 -29.15
CA PHE A 152 10.22 1.76 -29.48
C PHE A 152 9.94 1.44 -30.96
N LEU A 153 8.75 1.75 -31.47
CA LEU A 153 8.37 1.53 -32.87
C LEU A 153 9.25 2.33 -33.84
N ILE A 154 9.62 3.57 -33.47
CA ILE A 154 10.56 4.40 -34.25
C ILE A 154 11.94 3.76 -34.27
N LYS A 155 12.48 3.39 -33.10
CA LYS A 155 13.84 2.85 -32.98
C LYS A 155 14.03 1.50 -33.65
N ASN A 156 12.99 0.67 -33.68
CA ASN A 156 13.05 -0.70 -34.20
C ASN A 156 12.37 -0.84 -35.57
N ARG A 157 12.12 0.28 -36.27
CA ARG A 157 11.34 0.30 -37.51
C ARG A 157 11.84 -0.70 -38.56
N LEU A 158 13.14 -0.67 -38.86
CA LEU A 158 13.74 -1.55 -39.87
C LEU A 158 13.65 -3.02 -39.49
N ALA A 159 13.85 -3.35 -38.20
CA ALA A 159 13.73 -4.72 -37.71
C ALA A 159 12.28 -5.22 -37.83
N ILE A 160 11.31 -4.38 -37.45
CA ILE A 160 9.88 -4.68 -37.56
C ILE A 160 9.48 -4.92 -39.03
N GLU A 161 9.94 -4.07 -39.95
CA GLU A 161 9.68 -4.19 -41.40
C GLU A 161 10.31 -5.47 -41.99
N ASN A 162 11.53 -5.83 -41.57
CA ASN A 162 12.21 -7.04 -42.01
C ASN A 162 11.53 -8.33 -41.50
N GLU A 163 11.07 -8.31 -40.25
CA GLU A 163 10.37 -9.45 -39.63
C GLU A 163 8.92 -9.59 -40.09
N ASN A 164 8.31 -8.50 -40.57
CA ASN A 164 6.91 -8.45 -40.99
C ASN A 164 6.78 -7.83 -42.38
N PRO A 165 6.82 -8.64 -43.46
CA PRO A 165 6.71 -8.17 -44.85
C PRO A 165 5.42 -7.38 -45.16
N ARG A 166 4.37 -7.52 -44.33
CA ARG A 166 3.11 -6.76 -44.42
C ARG A 166 3.18 -5.36 -43.82
N LEU A 167 4.24 -5.05 -43.08
CA LEU A 167 4.46 -3.74 -42.45
C LEU A 167 5.46 -2.88 -43.22
N VAL A 168 5.87 -3.25 -44.43
CA VAL A 168 6.80 -2.43 -45.22
C VAL A 168 6.25 -1.01 -45.41
N ASN A 169 7.03 0.00 -45.03
CA ASN A 169 6.65 1.42 -45.06
C ASN A 169 5.38 1.76 -44.27
N PHE A 170 5.09 1.04 -43.18
CA PHE A 170 3.90 1.30 -42.36
C PHE A 170 3.88 2.73 -41.79
N GLN A 171 2.70 3.34 -41.74
CA GLN A 171 2.52 4.64 -41.08
C GLN A 171 2.59 4.47 -39.56
N LEU A 172 3.42 5.26 -38.90
CA LEU A 172 3.52 5.25 -37.43
C LEU A 172 2.21 5.75 -36.81
N PRO A 173 1.61 5.00 -35.87
CA PRO A 173 0.42 5.45 -35.16
C PRO A 173 0.66 6.75 -34.37
N LYS A 174 -0.40 7.54 -34.24
CA LYS A 174 -0.43 8.68 -33.32
C LYS A 174 -0.35 8.19 -31.88
N VAL A 175 0.22 9.01 -30.99
CA VAL A 175 0.30 8.68 -29.55
C VAL A 175 -1.10 8.44 -28.97
N SER A 176 -2.10 9.21 -29.40
CA SER A 176 -3.50 9.03 -28.99
C SER A 176 -4.09 7.68 -29.40
N GLN A 177 -3.79 7.19 -30.61
CA GLN A 177 -4.24 5.87 -31.06
C GLN A 177 -3.60 4.77 -30.20
N ILE A 178 -2.28 4.86 -29.96
CA ILE A 178 -1.56 3.91 -29.10
C ILE A 178 -2.12 3.97 -27.68
N GLN A 179 -2.37 5.16 -27.15
CA GLN A 179 -2.93 5.36 -25.82
C GLN A 179 -4.33 4.74 -25.71
N ASN A 180 -5.21 4.97 -26.69
CA ASN A 180 -6.56 4.40 -26.71
C ASN A 180 -6.51 2.87 -26.77
N HIS A 181 -5.62 2.31 -27.60
CA HIS A 181 -5.43 0.86 -27.69
C HIS A 181 -4.87 0.26 -26.40
N ILE A 182 -3.85 0.89 -25.79
CA ILE A 182 -3.32 0.47 -24.48
C ILE A 182 -4.43 0.51 -23.43
N THR A 183 -5.25 1.57 -23.41
CA THR A 183 -6.38 1.69 -22.47
C THR A 183 -7.38 0.55 -22.68
N TYR A 184 -7.79 0.30 -23.93
CA TYR A 184 -8.67 -0.81 -24.30
C TYR A 184 -8.10 -2.17 -23.88
N LEU A 185 -6.83 -2.43 -24.23
CA LEU A 185 -6.10 -3.66 -23.88
C LEU A 185 -6.06 -3.84 -22.36
N ARG A 186 -5.75 -2.76 -21.64
CA ARG A 186 -5.71 -2.77 -20.18
C ARG A 186 -7.08 -3.09 -19.58
N GLN A 187 -8.13 -2.42 -20.03
CA GLN A 187 -9.49 -2.57 -19.49
C GLN A 187 -10.11 -3.94 -19.81
N ASN A 188 -9.88 -4.47 -21.02
CA ASN A 188 -10.62 -5.63 -21.52
C ASN A 188 -9.81 -6.94 -21.52
N GLN A 189 -8.47 -6.88 -21.55
CA GLN A 189 -7.64 -8.08 -21.71
C GLN A 189 -6.55 -8.26 -20.64
N LEU A 190 -6.24 -7.23 -19.84
CA LEU A 190 -5.21 -7.29 -18.79
C LEU A 190 -5.77 -7.09 -17.38
N GLY A 191 -7.09 -7.17 -17.19
CA GLY A 191 -7.71 -7.09 -15.85
C GLY A 191 -7.48 -5.74 -15.13
N ASN A 192 -7.33 -4.64 -15.88
CA ASN A 192 -7.27 -3.29 -15.28
C ASN A 192 -8.67 -2.67 -15.05
N ASN A 193 -9.73 -3.49 -14.98
CA ASN A 193 -11.03 -3.10 -14.48
C ASN A 193 -11.17 -3.56 -13.00
N ASN A 194 -11.71 -2.70 -12.15
CA ASN A 194 -12.14 -3.12 -10.81
C ASN A 194 -13.55 -3.71 -10.93
N ASN A 195 -13.68 -4.86 -11.60
CA ASN A 195 -14.97 -5.50 -11.71
C ASN A 195 -15.35 -6.11 -10.34
N ILE A 196 -16.42 -5.60 -9.74
CA ILE A 196 -16.92 -6.07 -8.44
C ILE A 196 -17.24 -7.57 -8.48
N GLU A 197 -17.75 -8.10 -9.59
CA GLU A 197 -18.07 -9.54 -9.69
C GLU A 197 -16.81 -10.42 -9.74
N GLU A 198 -15.70 -9.92 -10.29
CA GLU A 198 -14.42 -10.64 -10.23
C GLU A 198 -13.85 -10.62 -8.80
N VAL A 199 -13.99 -9.49 -8.10
CA VAL A 199 -13.64 -9.37 -6.68
C VAL A 199 -14.50 -10.30 -5.81
N LYS A 200 -15.81 -10.41 -6.07
CA LYS A 200 -16.67 -11.37 -5.37
C LYS A 200 -16.19 -12.81 -5.63
N LYS A 201 -15.96 -13.18 -6.88
CA LYS A 201 -15.50 -14.54 -7.24
C LYS A 201 -14.18 -14.93 -6.58
N ILE A 202 -13.19 -14.01 -6.52
CA ILE A 202 -11.91 -14.30 -5.88
C ILE A 202 -12.06 -14.44 -4.36
N VAL A 203 -12.96 -13.66 -3.74
CA VAL A 203 -13.27 -13.78 -2.31
C VAL A 203 -13.98 -15.09 -2.02
N GLU A 204 -15.04 -15.42 -2.76
CA GLU A 204 -15.82 -16.66 -2.60
C GLU A 204 -14.97 -17.93 -2.71
N SER A 205 -14.11 -17.97 -3.72
CA SER A 205 -13.23 -19.12 -3.96
C SER A 205 -12.16 -19.30 -2.89
N ASN A 206 -11.89 -18.28 -2.07
CA ASN A 206 -10.87 -18.29 -1.03
C ASN A 206 -11.43 -17.88 0.34
N LEU A 207 -12.66 -18.26 0.69
CA LEU A 207 -13.18 -18.08 2.05
C LEU A 207 -12.52 -19.06 3.03
N PHE A 208 -12.43 -18.67 4.30
CA PHE A 208 -11.97 -19.56 5.37
C PHE A 208 -12.76 -20.88 5.41
N ARG A 209 -12.04 -22.01 5.37
CA ARG A 209 -12.59 -23.34 5.67
C ARG A 209 -11.62 -24.14 6.53
N SER A 210 -12.16 -24.97 7.42
CA SER A 210 -11.37 -25.77 8.37
C SER A 210 -10.48 -26.81 7.70
N ASP A 211 -10.81 -27.22 6.48
CA ASP A 211 -10.09 -28.21 5.65
C ASP A 211 -9.02 -27.60 4.72
N LEU A 212 -8.93 -26.26 4.60
CA LEU A 212 -7.88 -25.62 3.79
C LEU A 212 -6.47 -26.02 4.24
N PRO A 213 -5.51 -26.18 3.32
CA PRO A 213 -4.09 -26.28 3.65
C PRO A 213 -3.62 -25.09 4.50
N ASP A 214 -2.63 -25.32 5.35
CA ASP A 214 -2.22 -24.33 6.36
C ASP A 214 -1.62 -23.05 5.76
N ASP A 215 -0.98 -23.16 4.59
CA ASP A 215 -0.35 -22.08 3.83
C ASP A 215 -1.28 -21.47 2.76
N LYS A 216 -2.48 -22.03 2.56
CA LYS A 216 -3.43 -21.51 1.57
C LYS A 216 -4.04 -20.20 2.09
N PRO A 217 -3.93 -19.09 1.32
CA PRO A 217 -4.56 -17.84 1.69
C PRO A 217 -6.08 -17.91 1.67
N PHE A 218 -6.71 -17.21 2.61
CA PHE A 218 -8.16 -17.08 2.68
C PHE A 218 -8.61 -15.72 3.23
N PHE A 219 -9.77 -15.30 2.78
CA PHE A 219 -10.49 -14.13 3.27
C PHE A 219 -11.37 -14.46 4.48
N PHE A 220 -11.47 -13.52 5.40
CA PHE A 220 -12.31 -13.61 6.59
C PHE A 220 -12.90 -12.23 6.97
N GLY A 221 -13.81 -12.23 7.95
CA GLY A 221 -14.62 -11.05 8.30
C GLY A 221 -15.70 -10.70 7.27
N VAL A 222 -15.77 -11.41 6.15
CA VAL A 222 -16.67 -11.13 5.02
C VAL A 222 -18.13 -11.20 5.45
N LYS A 223 -18.91 -10.17 5.12
CA LYS A 223 -20.37 -10.14 5.28
C LYS A 223 -21.03 -10.69 4.02
N PHE A 224 -22.21 -11.30 4.18
CA PHE A 224 -22.96 -11.92 3.09
C PHE A 224 -24.32 -11.26 2.92
N ASP A 225 -24.79 -11.17 1.67
CA ASP A 225 -26.14 -10.72 1.35
C ASP A 225 -27.17 -11.84 1.52
N LYS A 226 -28.42 -11.56 1.13
CA LYS A 226 -29.54 -12.51 1.24
C LYS A 226 -29.35 -13.75 0.36
N ASP A 227 -28.54 -13.64 -0.69
CA ASP A 227 -28.24 -14.73 -1.63
C ASP A 227 -26.96 -15.49 -1.23
N ASN A 228 -26.44 -15.24 -0.03
CA ASN A 228 -25.22 -15.81 0.51
C ASN A 228 -23.98 -15.50 -0.35
N ARG A 229 -23.96 -14.35 -1.03
CA ARG A 229 -22.82 -13.83 -1.79
C ARG A 229 -22.07 -12.79 -0.95
N PRO A 230 -20.73 -12.67 -1.07
CA PRO A 230 -19.98 -11.64 -0.37
C PRO A 230 -20.44 -10.22 -0.73
N ILE A 231 -20.65 -9.43 0.31
CA ILE A 231 -20.90 -7.99 0.18
C ILE A 231 -19.55 -7.31 -0.03
N ILE A 232 -19.34 -6.82 -1.25
CA ILE A 232 -18.19 -6.01 -1.64
C ILE A 232 -18.68 -4.59 -1.90
N ASN A 233 -18.34 -3.68 -0.97
CA ASN A 233 -18.76 -2.30 -1.05
C ASN A 233 -17.93 -1.48 -2.05
N SER A 234 -18.47 -0.35 -2.50
CA SER A 234 -17.80 0.55 -3.45
C SER A 234 -16.59 1.27 -2.87
N GLY A 235 -16.54 1.45 -1.54
CA GLY A 235 -15.57 2.30 -0.86
C GLY A 235 -16.00 3.76 -0.73
N SER A 236 -17.30 4.07 -0.83
CA SER A 236 -17.83 5.40 -0.51
C SER A 236 -17.94 5.60 1.00
N GLU A 237 -18.11 6.84 1.46
CA GLU A 237 -18.25 7.20 2.89
C GLU A 237 -19.36 6.42 3.61
N SER A 238 -20.46 6.11 2.92
CA SER A 238 -21.55 5.29 3.49
C SER A 238 -21.31 3.78 3.38
N HIS A 239 -20.39 3.34 2.52
CA HIS A 239 -20.18 1.94 2.17
C HIS A 239 -18.68 1.64 2.03
N HIS A 240 -18.03 1.47 3.17
CA HIS A 240 -16.58 1.23 3.22
C HIS A 240 -16.21 -0.14 2.63
N PHE A 241 -15.22 -0.16 1.75
CA PHE A 241 -14.62 -1.39 1.22
C PHE A 241 -13.61 -1.92 2.23
N ARG A 242 -13.75 -3.19 2.64
CA ARG A 242 -12.86 -3.86 3.59
C ARG A 242 -12.71 -5.33 3.19
N LEU A 243 -11.48 -5.77 2.93
CA LEU A 243 -11.18 -7.17 2.70
C LEU A 243 -9.94 -7.56 3.50
N ILE A 244 -10.07 -8.62 4.29
CA ILE A 244 -9.03 -9.10 5.19
C ILE A 244 -8.59 -10.49 4.75
N ILE A 245 -7.28 -10.71 4.63
CA ILE A 245 -6.68 -11.96 4.16
C ILE A 245 -5.53 -12.41 5.05
N THR A 246 -5.41 -13.72 5.24
CA THR A 246 -4.31 -14.39 5.97
C THR A 246 -4.19 -15.85 5.53
N THR A 247 -3.33 -16.63 6.20
CA THR A 247 -3.29 -18.10 6.13
C THR A 247 -3.40 -18.69 7.53
N LYS A 248 -3.66 -19.99 7.65
CA LYS A 248 -3.72 -20.63 8.98
C LYS A 248 -2.36 -20.62 9.66
N LYS A 249 -1.28 -20.79 8.88
CA LYS A 249 0.09 -20.77 9.40
C LYS A 249 0.48 -19.40 9.92
N LEU A 250 0.09 -18.33 9.22
CA LEU A 250 0.36 -16.96 9.66
C LEU A 250 -0.43 -16.61 10.91
N ILE A 251 -1.75 -16.80 10.92
CA ILE A 251 -2.58 -16.39 12.06
C ILE A 251 -2.26 -17.13 13.35
N LYS A 252 -1.76 -18.38 13.28
CA LYS A 252 -1.25 -19.13 14.45
C LYS A 252 -0.15 -18.36 15.20
N ILE A 253 0.63 -17.51 14.52
CA ILE A 253 1.69 -16.69 15.15
C ILE A 253 1.11 -15.70 16.17
N LEU A 254 -0.20 -15.40 16.13
CA LEU A 254 -0.87 -14.57 17.14
C LEU A 254 -1.10 -15.30 18.47
N ASP A 255 -1.00 -16.63 18.51
CA ASP A 255 -1.24 -17.38 19.74
C ASP A 255 -0.20 -16.99 20.80
N SER A 256 -0.66 -16.73 22.03
CA SER A 256 0.20 -16.41 23.16
C SER A 256 1.29 -17.47 23.36
N LYS A 257 1.02 -18.74 23.03
CA LYS A 257 1.97 -19.87 23.16
C LYS A 257 3.24 -19.72 22.32
N PHE A 258 3.26 -18.84 21.32
CA PHE A 258 4.46 -18.61 20.52
C PHE A 258 5.56 -17.86 21.27
N SER A 259 5.26 -17.21 22.39
CA SER A 259 6.22 -16.45 23.18
C SER A 259 6.01 -16.70 24.66
N ASP A 260 7.08 -17.03 25.36
CA ASP A 260 7.11 -17.05 26.83
C ASP A 260 7.17 -15.63 27.43
N TYR A 261 7.37 -14.62 26.57
CA TYR A 261 7.45 -13.20 26.90
C TYR A 261 6.22 -12.42 26.40
N ASP A 262 6.12 -11.17 26.83
CA ASP A 262 5.07 -10.23 26.41
C ASP A 262 4.87 -10.16 24.89
N SER A 263 3.61 -10.25 24.45
CA SER A 263 3.27 -10.19 23.03
C SER A 263 3.13 -8.76 22.54
N ILE A 264 3.98 -8.37 21.57
CA ILE A 264 3.89 -7.07 20.88
C ILE A 264 3.41 -7.27 19.44
N PHE A 265 2.22 -6.76 19.16
CA PHE A 265 1.70 -6.67 17.80
C PHE A 265 2.01 -5.31 17.21
N HIS A 266 2.36 -5.29 15.93
CA HIS A 266 2.64 -4.07 15.19
C HIS A 266 1.57 -3.88 14.12
N ILE A 267 1.08 -2.65 13.99
CA ILE A 267 0.02 -2.29 13.07
C ILE A 267 0.48 -1.07 12.28
N ASP A 268 0.48 -1.20 10.96
CA ASP A 268 0.92 -0.13 10.05
C ASP A 268 0.12 -0.12 8.76
N SER A 269 -0.06 1.08 8.20
CA SER A 269 -0.76 1.32 6.95
C SER A 269 0.22 1.62 5.83
N THR A 270 0.24 0.76 4.82
CA THR A 270 1.04 0.96 3.61
C THR A 270 0.22 1.57 2.48
N TYR A 271 0.64 2.76 2.03
CA TYR A 271 0.02 3.47 0.90
C TYR A 271 0.69 3.22 -0.45
N LYS A 272 0.05 3.69 -1.54
CA LYS A 272 0.54 3.60 -2.93
C LYS A 272 0.68 2.15 -3.44
N ILE A 273 -0.25 1.28 -3.02
CA ILE A 273 -0.31 -0.14 -3.40
C ILE A 273 -1.26 -0.37 -4.59
N ASN A 274 -2.41 0.30 -4.57
CA ASN A 274 -3.43 0.19 -5.61
C ASN A 274 -3.79 1.57 -6.20
N LYS A 275 -4.49 1.55 -7.33
CA LYS A 275 -4.90 2.73 -8.11
C LYS A 275 -5.99 3.55 -7.42
N ASN A 276 -6.79 2.93 -6.54
CA ASN A 276 -7.85 3.58 -5.78
C ASN A 276 -7.33 4.32 -4.54
N GLY A 277 -6.04 4.23 -4.23
CA GLY A 277 -5.45 4.87 -3.06
C GLY A 277 -5.76 4.14 -1.75
N PHE A 278 -6.44 3.00 -1.77
CA PHE A 278 -6.83 2.25 -0.58
C PHE A 278 -5.60 1.84 0.24
N PRO A 279 -5.52 2.17 1.54
CA PRO A 279 -4.44 1.70 2.40
C PRO A 279 -4.46 0.17 2.56
N LEU A 280 -3.26 -0.40 2.62
CA LEU A 280 -3.03 -1.76 3.04
C LEU A 280 -2.60 -1.74 4.51
N VAL A 281 -3.51 -2.07 5.41
CA VAL A 281 -3.22 -2.21 6.84
C VAL A 281 -2.63 -3.60 7.08
N ILE A 282 -1.53 -3.67 7.82
CA ILE A 282 -0.81 -4.91 8.08
C ILE A 282 -0.68 -5.10 9.59
N ILE A 283 -1.10 -6.27 10.08
CA ILE A 283 -0.76 -6.72 11.45
C ILE A 283 0.41 -7.68 11.36
N SER A 284 1.41 -7.40 12.19
CA SER A 284 2.61 -8.22 12.33
C SER A 284 2.90 -8.47 13.81
N ARG A 285 3.73 -9.47 14.11
CA ARG A 285 4.29 -9.70 15.44
C ARG A 285 5.80 -9.64 15.38
N SER A 286 6.43 -8.93 16.31
CA SER A 286 7.88 -8.98 16.46
C SER A 286 8.28 -10.08 17.43
N ASP A 287 9.36 -10.79 17.11
CA ASP A 287 10.01 -11.70 18.05
C ASP A 287 11.10 -10.98 18.88
N ILE A 288 11.74 -11.68 19.83
CA ILE A 288 12.76 -11.09 20.72
C ILE A 288 14.04 -10.66 19.99
N ASN A 289 14.23 -11.14 18.76
CA ASN A 289 15.33 -10.74 17.90
C ASN A 289 14.97 -9.56 17.00
N ARG A 290 13.79 -8.97 17.24
CA ARG A 290 13.23 -7.85 16.47
C ARG A 290 13.00 -8.23 15.01
N GLN A 291 12.78 -9.52 14.73
CA GLN A 291 12.30 -9.96 13.44
C GLN A 291 10.77 -9.75 13.41
N LEU A 292 10.31 -9.03 12.40
CA LEU A 292 8.89 -8.83 12.16
C LEU A 292 8.33 -9.96 11.30
N HIS A 293 7.23 -10.52 11.77
CA HIS A 293 6.48 -11.57 11.10
C HIS A 293 5.13 -11.00 10.69
N PRO A 294 4.90 -10.67 9.41
CA PRO A 294 3.60 -10.23 8.91
C PRO A 294 2.57 -11.36 8.98
N ILE A 295 1.37 -11.07 9.45
CA ILE A 295 0.37 -12.08 9.79
C ILE A 295 -0.92 -11.88 9.00
N ILE A 296 -1.45 -10.66 9.02
CA ILE A 296 -2.77 -10.35 8.45
C ILE A 296 -2.67 -9.08 7.63
N PHE A 297 -3.35 -9.06 6.49
CA PHE A 297 -3.40 -7.94 5.57
C PHE A 297 -4.87 -7.53 5.37
N MET A 298 -5.17 -6.25 5.57
CA MET A 298 -6.47 -5.67 5.25
C MET A 298 -6.30 -4.58 4.20
N LEU A 299 -7.02 -4.73 3.08
CA LEU A 299 -7.20 -3.64 2.13
C LEU A 299 -8.51 -2.92 2.48
N THR A 300 -8.41 -1.63 2.80
CA THR A 300 -9.57 -0.81 3.22
C THR A 300 -9.65 0.49 2.43
N SER A 301 -10.84 1.01 2.17
CA SER A 301 -11.02 2.32 1.54
C SER A 301 -10.83 3.49 2.52
N HIS A 302 -11.10 3.26 3.81
CA HIS A 302 -11.03 4.28 4.85
C HIS A 302 -10.27 3.79 6.09
N GLU A 303 -9.77 4.75 6.86
CA GLU A 303 -9.01 4.56 8.09
C GLU A 303 -9.75 5.18 9.29
N GLN A 304 -11.07 5.02 9.34
CA GLN A 304 -11.88 5.48 10.47
C GLN A 304 -11.86 4.46 11.61
N THR A 305 -12.26 4.89 12.82
CA THR A 305 -12.35 4.00 13.99
C THR A 305 -13.22 2.77 13.71
N SER A 306 -14.30 2.94 12.93
CA SER A 306 -15.22 1.86 12.55
C SER A 306 -14.56 0.78 11.67
N ASP A 307 -13.58 1.15 10.83
CA ASP A 307 -12.85 0.22 9.98
C ASP A 307 -11.87 -0.61 10.77
N TYR A 308 -11.13 0.03 11.68
CA TYR A 308 -10.24 -0.67 12.60
C TYR A 308 -11.00 -1.54 13.60
N LEU A 309 -12.17 -1.10 14.06
CA LEU A 309 -13.04 -1.91 14.92
C LEU A 309 -13.46 -3.19 14.20
N TYR A 310 -14.00 -3.05 12.98
CA TYR A 310 -14.34 -4.19 12.14
C TYR A 310 -13.14 -5.13 11.90
N PHE A 311 -11.96 -4.56 11.69
CA PHE A 311 -10.74 -5.33 11.48
C PHE A 311 -10.38 -6.16 12.72
N TYR A 312 -10.32 -5.55 13.89
CA TYR A 312 -9.93 -6.22 15.13
C TYR A 312 -10.98 -7.24 15.60
N GLU A 313 -12.27 -6.92 15.49
CA GLU A 313 -13.35 -7.85 15.80
C GLU A 313 -13.32 -9.08 14.88
N SER A 314 -13.10 -8.88 13.57
CA SER A 314 -12.95 -9.99 12.61
C SER A 314 -11.79 -10.92 12.97
N ILE A 315 -10.72 -10.39 13.57
CA ILE A 315 -9.57 -11.17 14.03
C ILE A 315 -9.92 -11.94 15.31
N GLN A 316 -10.57 -11.31 16.28
CA GLN A 316 -11.04 -12.01 17.49
C GLN A 316 -11.97 -13.17 17.14
N ASP A 317 -12.90 -12.95 16.21
CA ASP A 317 -13.81 -13.98 15.74
C ASP A 317 -13.06 -15.16 15.10
N LEU A 318 -12.09 -14.87 14.24
CA LEU A 318 -11.31 -15.90 13.58
C LEU A 318 -10.40 -16.66 14.57
N CYS A 319 -9.73 -15.95 15.48
CA CYS A 319 -8.92 -16.57 16.53
C CYS A 319 -9.78 -17.48 17.42
N THR A 320 -10.99 -17.06 17.78
CA THR A 320 -11.95 -17.88 18.53
C THR A 320 -12.32 -19.15 17.77
N LYS A 321 -12.67 -19.03 16.48
CA LYS A 321 -12.97 -20.18 15.60
C LYS A 321 -11.80 -21.15 15.48
N MET A 322 -10.57 -20.63 15.46
CA MET A 322 -9.35 -21.42 15.34
C MET A 322 -8.75 -21.86 16.69
N ARG A 323 -9.38 -21.50 17.82
CA ARG A 323 -8.88 -21.76 19.19
C ARG A 323 -7.48 -21.19 19.44
N ILE A 324 -7.20 -20.03 18.87
CA ILE A 324 -5.96 -19.27 19.06
C ILE A 324 -6.13 -18.38 20.29
N ASN A 325 -5.22 -18.48 21.25
CA ASN A 325 -5.24 -17.62 22.43
C ASN A 325 -4.67 -16.23 22.10
N LEU A 326 -5.53 -15.34 21.60
CA LEU A 326 -5.17 -13.98 21.23
C LEU A 326 -5.12 -13.07 22.46
N LYS A 327 -3.91 -12.84 22.99
CA LYS A 327 -3.68 -11.94 24.13
C LYS A 327 -2.52 -10.96 23.85
N PRO A 328 -2.77 -9.84 23.15
CA PRO A 328 -1.75 -8.78 23.04
C PRO A 328 -1.50 -8.14 24.40
N ASN A 329 -0.24 -8.10 24.83
CA ASN A 329 0.20 -7.27 25.95
C ASN A 329 0.42 -5.82 25.48
N TYR A 330 0.94 -5.68 24.25
CA TYR A 330 1.28 -4.40 23.65
C TYR A 330 0.85 -4.34 22.19
N ILE A 331 0.38 -3.17 21.76
CA ILE A 331 0.08 -2.86 20.37
C ILE A 331 0.90 -1.65 19.97
N CYS A 332 1.86 -1.85 19.09
CA CYS A 332 2.74 -0.85 18.54
C CYS A 332 2.15 -0.33 17.23
N GLN A 333 1.87 0.96 17.15
CA GLN A 333 1.24 1.57 15.99
C GLN A 333 1.71 3.02 15.82
N ASP A 334 1.36 3.61 14.68
CA ASP A 334 1.50 5.05 14.50
C ASP A 334 0.53 5.82 15.43
N ALA A 335 0.78 7.12 15.60
CA ALA A 335 -0.06 8.03 16.38
C ALA A 335 -1.41 8.33 15.70
N SER A 336 -2.20 7.28 15.46
CA SER A 336 -3.56 7.35 14.90
C SER A 336 -4.59 7.22 16.01
N ASN A 337 -5.43 8.24 16.15
CA ASN A 337 -6.56 8.20 17.09
C ASN A 337 -7.59 7.13 16.72
N ALA A 338 -7.84 6.93 15.42
CA ALA A 338 -8.79 5.94 14.95
C ALA A 338 -8.35 4.51 15.32
N MET A 339 -7.08 4.19 15.09
CA MET A 339 -6.52 2.89 15.47
C MET A 339 -6.51 2.70 16.99
N ALA A 340 -6.09 3.73 17.75
CA ALA A 340 -6.04 3.67 19.20
C ALA A 340 -7.43 3.45 19.83
N CYS A 341 -8.44 4.22 19.42
CA CYS A 341 -9.81 4.06 19.93
C CYS A 341 -10.36 2.66 19.65
N ALA A 342 -10.13 2.12 18.45
CA ALA A 342 -10.58 0.77 18.11
C ALA A 342 -9.82 -0.31 18.91
N ALA A 343 -8.50 -0.16 19.05
CA ALA A 343 -7.67 -1.09 19.80
C ALA A 343 -7.99 -1.07 21.30
N GLU A 344 -8.21 0.10 21.90
CA GLU A 344 -8.66 0.26 23.29
C GLU A 344 -10.03 -0.40 23.53
N THR A 345 -10.89 -0.42 22.51
CA THR A 345 -12.22 -1.05 22.59
C THR A 345 -12.13 -2.58 22.58
N VAL A 346 -11.32 -3.14 21.67
CA VAL A 346 -11.25 -4.58 21.40
C VAL A 346 -10.21 -5.29 22.27
N PHE A 347 -9.08 -4.64 22.55
CA PHE A 347 -7.93 -5.16 23.31
C PHE A 347 -7.70 -4.34 24.58
N ARG A 348 -8.70 -4.30 25.47
CA ARG A 348 -8.73 -3.44 26.68
C ARG A 348 -7.52 -3.56 27.61
N GLU A 349 -6.90 -4.74 27.66
CA GLU A 349 -5.72 -5.00 28.49
C GLU A 349 -4.40 -4.65 27.80
N ALA A 350 -4.40 -4.43 26.49
CA ALA A 350 -3.20 -4.15 25.73
C ALA A 350 -2.77 -2.70 25.91
N LYS A 351 -1.49 -2.48 26.17
CA LYS A 351 -0.91 -1.15 26.21
C LYS A 351 -0.55 -0.68 24.80
N ILE A 352 -1.08 0.47 24.39
CA ILE A 352 -0.70 1.09 23.12
C ILE A 352 0.70 1.72 23.24
N LEU A 353 1.60 1.29 22.35
CA LEU A 353 2.94 1.81 22.14
C LEU A 353 2.97 2.57 20.81
N ILE A 354 3.77 3.64 20.74
CA ILE A 354 3.85 4.47 19.53
C ILE A 354 5.21 4.34 18.86
N VAL A 355 5.17 4.02 17.57
CA VAL A 355 6.34 3.93 16.69
C VAL A 355 6.75 5.33 16.22
N LYS A 356 8.05 5.64 16.22
CA LYS A 356 8.56 6.93 15.70
C LYS A 356 9.64 6.73 14.62
N SER A 357 9.49 7.47 13.51
CA SER A 357 10.55 7.68 12.51
C SER A 357 11.58 8.69 13.06
N LYS A 358 12.83 8.64 12.59
CA LYS A 358 13.98 9.36 13.20
C LYS A 358 13.68 10.84 13.46
N VAL A 359 13.79 11.27 14.73
CA VAL A 359 13.58 12.65 15.17
C VAL A 359 14.80 13.17 15.94
N LEU A 360 15.17 14.43 15.65
CA LEU A 360 16.03 15.40 16.35
C LEU A 360 16.61 14.96 17.71
N ASP A 361 17.89 15.26 17.94
CA ASP A 361 18.70 14.83 19.11
C ASP A 361 17.99 14.99 20.48
N ASP A 362 17.25 16.08 20.70
CA ASP A 362 16.50 16.31 21.95
C ASP A 362 15.40 15.25 22.19
N ILE A 363 14.70 14.86 21.14
CA ILE A 363 13.64 13.84 21.22
C ILE A 363 14.27 12.45 21.36
N THR A 364 15.45 12.25 20.77
CA THR A 364 16.25 11.04 20.98
C THR A 364 16.68 10.91 22.46
N GLU A 365 17.16 11.98 23.09
CA GLU A 365 17.52 11.98 24.52
C GLU A 365 16.31 11.66 25.41
N LEU A 366 15.13 12.20 25.11
CA LEU A 366 13.90 11.86 25.82
C LEU A 366 13.50 10.40 25.63
N HIS A 367 13.61 9.87 24.41
CA HIS A 367 13.25 8.48 24.11
C HIS A 367 14.07 7.51 24.96
N PHE A 368 15.38 7.71 25.05
CA PHE A 368 16.32 6.82 25.73
C PHE A 368 16.44 7.06 27.24
N SER A 369 15.51 7.81 27.84
CA SER A 369 15.43 7.93 29.30
C SER A 369 15.20 6.54 29.92
N LYS A 370 15.87 6.22 31.03
CA LYS A 370 15.80 4.87 31.64
C LYS A 370 14.54 4.66 32.48
N ASN A 371 13.92 5.74 32.91
CA ASN A 371 12.72 5.74 33.73
C ASN A 371 12.02 7.11 33.67
N LYS A 372 10.85 7.19 34.28
CA LYS A 372 10.03 8.40 34.33
C LYS A 372 10.76 9.60 34.96
N THR A 373 11.55 9.38 36.00
CA THR A 373 12.31 10.46 36.67
C THR A 373 13.36 11.08 35.76
N GLU A 374 14.14 10.25 35.05
CA GLU A 374 15.11 10.73 34.07
C GLU A 374 14.43 11.45 32.92
N PHE A 375 13.30 10.92 32.44
CA PHE A 375 12.50 11.57 31.41
C PHE A 375 12.03 12.96 31.84
N ASP A 376 11.47 13.09 33.04
CA ASP A 376 10.97 14.38 33.53
C ASP A 376 12.10 15.40 33.73
N LEU A 377 13.29 14.95 34.13
CA LEU A 377 14.49 15.80 34.21
C LEU A 377 14.96 16.27 32.83
N ASN A 378 15.03 15.37 31.85
CA ASN A 378 15.44 15.71 30.49
C ASN A 378 14.38 16.60 29.81
N MET A 379 13.10 16.34 30.06
CA MET A 379 11.99 17.16 29.55
C MET A 379 12.08 18.59 30.07
N LYS A 380 12.38 18.81 31.35
CA LYS A 380 12.57 20.17 31.90
C LYS A 380 13.72 20.93 31.21
N LYS A 381 14.83 20.24 30.90
CA LYS A 381 15.98 20.84 30.21
C LYS A 381 15.61 21.22 28.78
N ILE A 382 14.95 20.31 28.06
CA ILE A 382 14.54 20.49 26.67
C ILE A 382 13.45 21.56 26.57
N GLU A 383 12.49 21.58 27.48
CA GLU A 383 11.48 22.63 27.59
C GLU A 383 12.13 24.01 27.71
N SER A 384 13.12 24.13 28.60
CA SER A 384 13.86 25.39 28.79
C SER A 384 14.64 25.78 27.52
N LYS A 385 15.23 24.81 26.82
CA LYS A 385 15.93 25.02 25.54
C LYS A 385 14.97 25.49 24.44
N TRP A 386 13.85 24.79 24.26
CA TRP A 386 12.85 25.11 23.21
C TRP A 386 12.17 26.45 23.45
N LYS A 387 11.91 26.83 24.70
CA LYS A 387 11.45 28.20 25.04
C LYS A 387 12.44 29.27 24.61
N LYS A 388 13.74 29.07 24.84
CA LYS A 388 14.80 30.00 24.38
C LYS A 388 14.90 30.08 22.86
N LEU A 389 14.63 28.98 22.17
CA LEU A 389 14.55 28.90 20.71
C LEU A 389 13.20 29.44 20.15
N LYS A 390 12.32 29.97 21.00
CA LYS A 390 10.99 30.50 20.65
C LYS A 390 10.06 29.47 20.00
N LEU A 391 10.23 28.19 20.29
CA LEU A 391 9.40 27.08 19.76
C LEU A 391 8.14 26.84 20.62
N ASN A 392 7.48 27.89 21.09
CA ASN A 392 6.43 27.78 22.12
C ASN A 392 5.20 27.00 21.64
N GLU A 393 4.77 27.19 20.39
CA GLU A 393 3.64 26.45 19.81
C GLU A 393 3.96 24.97 19.66
N PHE A 394 5.15 24.66 19.13
CA PHE A 394 5.62 23.28 19.05
C PHE A 394 5.75 22.63 20.42
N LEU A 395 6.27 23.35 21.42
CA LEU A 395 6.37 22.85 22.79
C LEU A 395 4.98 22.56 23.39
N LYS A 396 4.00 23.43 23.15
CA LYS A 396 2.61 23.22 23.59
C LYS A 396 2.03 21.97 22.93
N TYR A 397 2.08 21.91 21.59
CA TYR A 397 1.69 20.72 20.82
C TYR A 397 2.38 19.45 21.35
N PHE A 398 3.70 19.52 21.55
CA PHE A 398 4.48 18.36 21.97
C PHE A 398 4.11 17.90 23.38
N THR A 399 3.91 18.84 24.29
CA THR A 399 3.51 18.53 25.66
C THR A 399 2.11 17.90 25.68
N ASP A 400 1.17 18.50 24.96
CA ASP A 400 -0.22 18.05 24.95
C ASP A 400 -0.39 16.69 24.28
N GLN A 401 0.36 16.41 23.20
CA GLN A 401 0.27 15.15 22.48
C GLN A 401 1.19 14.05 23.03
N TRP A 402 2.47 14.37 23.24
CA TRP A 402 3.54 13.39 23.45
C TRP A 402 4.02 13.28 24.90
N VAL A 403 3.60 14.17 25.79
CA VAL A 403 3.97 14.10 27.22
C VAL A 403 2.77 13.78 28.09
N LYS A 404 1.65 14.48 27.87
CA LYS A 404 0.42 14.34 28.67
C LYS A 404 -0.70 13.60 27.92
N GLY A 405 -0.65 13.58 26.60
CA GLY A 405 -1.68 13.01 25.75
C GLY A 405 -1.66 11.48 25.69
N ARG A 406 -2.60 10.94 24.91
CA ARG A 406 -2.76 9.51 24.63
C ARG A 406 -1.48 8.87 24.08
N PHE A 407 -0.70 9.62 23.30
CA PHE A 407 0.50 9.13 22.62
C PHE A 407 1.78 9.32 23.45
N SER A 408 1.67 9.38 24.78
CA SER A 408 2.81 9.59 25.67
C SER A 408 3.72 8.36 25.85
N ASN A 409 3.25 7.15 25.55
CA ASN A 409 3.96 5.87 25.72
C ASN A 409 4.99 5.57 24.60
N TRP A 410 5.89 6.50 24.30
CA TRP A 410 6.90 6.35 23.25
C TRP A 410 8.33 6.27 23.78
N GLN A 411 8.56 6.33 25.09
CA GLN A 411 9.90 6.18 25.66
C GLN A 411 10.30 4.70 25.79
N ILE A 412 11.61 4.43 25.73
CA ILE A 412 12.13 3.05 25.74
C ILE A 412 11.72 2.26 26.98
N TYR A 413 11.60 2.93 28.14
CA TYR A 413 11.21 2.30 29.40
C TYR A 413 9.73 1.87 29.46
N HIS A 414 8.92 2.20 28.45
CA HIS A 414 7.56 1.67 28.31
C HIS A 414 7.48 0.40 27.47
N THR A 415 8.54 0.07 26.73
CA THR A 415 8.62 -1.12 25.87
C THR A 415 9.34 -2.23 26.65
N PRO A 416 8.80 -3.46 26.69
CA PRO A 416 9.51 -4.60 27.27
C PRO A 416 10.88 -4.81 26.62
N PRO A 417 11.88 -5.34 27.37
CA PRO A 417 13.18 -5.63 26.79
C PRO A 417 13.12 -6.57 25.59
N GLY A 418 13.92 -6.31 24.55
CA GLY A 418 14.00 -7.19 23.37
C GLY A 418 13.08 -6.80 22.21
N TYR A 419 12.19 -5.84 22.44
CA TYR A 419 11.22 -5.42 21.44
C TYR A 419 11.53 -4.03 20.90
N SER A 420 11.42 -3.89 19.58
CA SER A 420 11.73 -2.64 18.92
C SER A 420 10.64 -1.60 19.09
N SER A 421 11.02 -0.45 19.63
CA SER A 421 10.26 0.81 19.64
C SER A 421 10.49 1.67 18.39
N ALA A 422 11.34 1.22 17.45
CA ALA A 422 11.76 2.00 16.29
C ALA A 422 10.98 1.68 15.01
N ASN A 423 10.65 2.72 14.21
CA ASN A 423 9.95 2.56 12.93
C ASN A 423 10.72 1.80 11.86
N SER A 424 12.03 1.61 12.06
CA SER A 424 12.91 0.97 11.08
C SER A 424 12.42 -0.40 10.60
N ILE A 425 11.71 -1.13 11.47
CA ILE A 425 11.21 -2.46 11.16
C ILE A 425 9.95 -2.40 10.27
N LEU A 426 9.02 -1.49 10.57
CA LEU A 426 7.83 -1.25 9.75
C LEU A 426 8.22 -0.59 8.42
N GLU A 427 9.15 0.35 8.42
CA GLU A 427 9.73 0.92 7.21
C GLU A 427 10.37 -0.14 6.30
N SER A 428 11.08 -1.12 6.88
CA SER A 428 11.64 -2.24 6.13
C SER A 428 10.55 -3.16 5.56
N LEU A 429 9.48 -3.41 6.32
CA LEU A 429 8.32 -4.16 5.83
C LEU A 429 7.67 -3.44 4.64
N ASN A 430 7.36 -2.15 4.78
CA ASN A 430 6.79 -1.30 3.74
C ASN A 430 7.67 -1.27 2.49
N LYS A 431 8.99 -1.19 2.68
CA LYS A 431 9.97 -1.26 1.60
C LYS A 431 9.95 -2.63 0.92
N THR A 432 9.76 -3.72 1.66
CA THR A 432 9.66 -5.08 1.11
C THR A 432 8.36 -5.26 0.34
N VAL A 433 7.22 -4.83 0.89
CA VAL A 433 5.91 -4.82 0.21
C VAL A 433 6.01 -4.07 -1.12
N LYS A 434 6.52 -2.84 -1.08
CA LYS A 434 6.64 -1.99 -2.27
C LYS A 434 7.72 -2.47 -3.23
N GLY A 435 8.84 -2.97 -2.72
CA GLY A 435 10.01 -3.33 -3.53
C GLY A 435 9.90 -4.69 -4.19
N THR A 436 9.26 -5.66 -3.53
CA THR A 436 9.23 -7.07 -3.95
C THR A 436 7.90 -7.43 -4.59
N PHE A 437 6.79 -7.07 -3.95
CA PHE A 437 5.47 -7.55 -4.37
C PHE A 437 4.79 -6.60 -5.36
N THR A 438 4.90 -5.29 -5.16
CA THR A 438 4.30 -4.32 -6.08
C THR A 438 5.29 -3.71 -7.06
N LEU A 439 6.60 -3.91 -6.88
CA LEU A 439 7.65 -3.28 -7.69
C LEU A 439 7.46 -1.74 -7.81
N ARG A 440 6.92 -1.12 -6.76
CA ARG A 440 6.53 0.29 -6.65
C ARG A 440 5.46 0.74 -7.68
N LYS A 441 4.73 -0.21 -8.27
CA LYS A 441 3.59 0.05 -9.14
C LYS A 441 2.30 0.03 -8.35
N ARG A 442 1.29 0.72 -8.88
CA ARG A 442 -0.10 0.71 -8.37
C ARG A 442 -0.97 -0.17 -9.26
N TYR A 443 -1.63 -1.14 -8.65
CA TYR A 443 -2.48 -2.11 -9.36
C TYR A 443 -3.97 -1.83 -9.16
N THR A 444 -4.84 -2.46 -9.95
CA THR A 444 -6.27 -2.51 -9.63
C THR A 444 -6.50 -3.21 -8.31
N VAL A 445 -7.67 -3.01 -7.69
CA VAL A 445 -8.07 -3.73 -6.47
C VAL A 445 -8.00 -5.23 -6.73
N PHE A 446 -8.59 -5.71 -7.83
CA PHE A 446 -8.55 -7.14 -8.19
C PHE A 446 -7.12 -7.69 -8.23
N LYS A 447 -6.22 -7.04 -8.97
CA LYS A 447 -4.82 -7.49 -9.05
C LYS A 447 -4.08 -7.35 -7.72
N THR A 448 -4.45 -6.36 -6.90
CA THR A 448 -3.91 -6.21 -5.54
C THR A 448 -4.29 -7.41 -4.67
N LEU A 449 -5.52 -7.93 -4.77
CA LEU A 449 -5.94 -9.12 -4.03
C LEU A 449 -5.19 -10.39 -4.44
N GLU A 450 -4.84 -10.54 -5.73
CA GLU A 450 -3.92 -11.60 -6.16
C GLU A 450 -2.54 -11.45 -5.52
N ILE A 451 -1.98 -10.24 -5.54
CA ILE A 451 -0.69 -9.95 -4.91
C ILE A 451 -0.73 -10.22 -3.40
N LEU A 452 -1.84 -9.94 -2.71
CA LEU A 452 -1.98 -10.23 -1.28
C LEU A 452 -2.03 -11.75 -0.99
N GLN A 453 -2.63 -12.55 -1.89
CA GLN A 453 -2.55 -14.00 -1.79
C GLN A 453 -1.11 -14.49 -1.95
N ASP A 454 -0.38 -13.96 -2.94
CA ASP A 454 1.05 -14.29 -3.13
C ASP A 454 1.90 -13.88 -1.92
N GLN A 455 1.62 -12.72 -1.32
CA GLN A 455 2.25 -12.26 -0.07
C GLN A 455 1.99 -13.25 1.08
N CYS A 456 0.73 -13.63 1.28
CA CYS A 456 0.34 -14.57 2.32
C CYS A 456 1.05 -15.92 2.15
N LEU A 457 1.11 -16.43 0.91
CA LEU A 457 1.79 -17.67 0.59
C LEU A 457 3.31 -17.57 0.82
N PHE A 458 3.92 -16.47 0.40
CA PHE A 458 5.35 -16.21 0.60
C PHE A 458 5.72 -16.20 2.08
N TYR A 459 5.00 -15.43 2.90
CA TYR A 459 5.30 -15.35 4.34
C TYR A 459 4.98 -16.65 5.06
N SER A 460 3.96 -17.40 4.63
CA SER A 460 3.66 -18.73 5.16
C SER A 460 4.79 -19.72 4.91
N ASN A 461 5.46 -19.62 3.76
CA ASN A 461 6.53 -20.53 3.36
C ASN A 461 7.94 -20.00 3.64
N SER A 462 8.04 -18.85 4.31
CA SER A 462 9.32 -18.30 4.75
C SER A 462 10.01 -19.20 5.77
N GLU A 463 11.31 -19.43 5.60
CA GLU A 463 12.16 -20.17 6.56
C GLU A 463 12.42 -19.39 7.86
N LYS A 464 12.00 -18.13 7.93
CA LYS A 464 12.12 -17.30 9.14
C LYS A 464 11.26 -17.88 10.25
N THR A 465 11.91 -18.41 11.28
CA THR A 465 11.26 -18.92 12.49
C THR A 465 11.06 -17.81 13.51
N PHE A 466 9.97 -17.86 14.27
CA PHE A 466 9.75 -16.98 15.42
C PHE A 466 10.74 -17.34 16.54
N ASN A 467 11.54 -16.38 17.00
CA ASN A 467 12.57 -16.63 17.99
C ASN A 467 12.17 -16.15 19.39
N ASN A 468 12.30 -17.03 20.38
CA ASN A 468 12.10 -16.68 21.79
C ASN A 468 13.41 -16.41 22.54
N ASN A 469 14.56 -16.62 21.90
CA ASN A 469 15.86 -16.44 22.51
C ASN A 469 16.58 -15.18 22.00
N PRO A 470 17.06 -14.30 22.90
CA PRO A 470 17.84 -13.13 22.52
C PRO A 470 19.09 -13.51 21.72
N ARG A 471 19.41 -12.68 20.73
CA ARG A 471 20.60 -12.86 19.90
C ARG A 471 21.78 -12.05 20.43
N VAL A 472 22.82 -12.75 20.85
CA VAL A 472 24.11 -12.13 21.17
C VAL A 472 24.86 -11.75 19.89
N THR A 473 25.22 -10.46 19.77
CA THR A 473 25.94 -9.93 18.61
C THR A 473 27.46 -9.96 18.80
N LYS A 474 28.21 -9.86 17.70
CA LYS A 474 29.68 -9.81 17.74
C LYS A 474 30.18 -8.55 18.48
N GLU A 475 29.45 -7.45 18.33
CA GLU A 475 29.71 -6.17 18.98
C GLU A 475 29.56 -6.28 20.49
N MET A 476 28.53 -6.99 20.96
CA MET A 476 28.32 -7.25 22.40
C MET A 476 29.43 -8.12 22.98
N ILE A 477 29.81 -9.21 22.30
CA ILE A 477 30.93 -10.07 22.71
C ILE A 477 32.21 -9.25 22.83
N LYS A 478 32.46 -8.36 21.86
CA LYS A 478 33.62 -7.47 21.86
C LYS A 478 33.56 -6.45 23.00
N ALA A 479 32.39 -5.88 23.29
CA ALA A 479 32.21 -4.96 24.40
C ALA A 479 32.46 -5.65 25.75
N ALA A 480 31.90 -6.86 25.94
CA ALA A 480 32.11 -7.71 27.09
C ALA A 480 33.60 -8.01 27.33
N GLY A 481 34.36 -8.27 26.26
CA GLY A 481 35.81 -8.48 26.34
C GLY A 481 36.63 -7.29 26.86
N ASN A 482 36.07 -6.07 26.90
CA ASN A 482 36.74 -4.92 27.49
C ASN A 482 36.50 -4.77 29.00
N TYR A 483 35.64 -5.61 29.60
CA TYR A 483 35.39 -5.59 31.02
C TYR A 483 36.38 -6.47 31.79
N TYR A 484 36.43 -6.25 33.11
CA TYR A 484 37.26 -6.99 34.04
C TYR A 484 36.54 -7.08 35.39
N GLU A 485 36.91 -8.09 36.19
CA GLU A 485 36.17 -8.53 37.40
C GLU A 485 35.85 -7.38 38.37
N LYS A 486 36.80 -6.46 38.61
CA LYS A 486 36.63 -5.33 39.53
C LYS A 486 35.49 -4.36 39.15
N LEU A 487 34.99 -4.41 37.91
CA LEU A 487 33.82 -3.62 37.49
C LEU A 487 32.51 -4.21 38.02
N PHE A 488 32.50 -5.47 38.46
CA PHE A 488 31.33 -6.18 38.93
C PHE A 488 31.44 -6.48 40.42
N LYS A 489 30.52 -5.95 41.20
CA LYS A 489 30.39 -6.23 42.62
C LYS A 489 29.20 -7.15 42.85
N LYS A 490 29.43 -8.34 43.41
CA LYS A 490 28.35 -9.22 43.84
C LYS A 490 27.58 -8.56 45.00
N LEU A 491 26.26 -8.46 44.87
CA LEU A 491 25.38 -7.88 45.89
C LEU A 491 24.66 -8.96 46.70
N ASP A 492 24.14 -9.98 46.04
CA ASP A 492 23.51 -11.16 46.64
C ASP A 492 23.83 -12.42 45.82
N ARG A 493 23.08 -13.52 46.00
CA ARG A 493 23.34 -14.80 45.32
C ARG A 493 23.40 -14.65 43.80
N ASP A 494 22.43 -13.95 43.22
CA ASP A 494 22.18 -13.88 41.77
C ASP A 494 22.30 -12.43 41.24
N THR A 495 22.44 -11.44 42.12
CA THR A 495 22.53 -10.02 41.76
C THR A 495 23.97 -9.51 41.77
N PHE A 496 24.33 -8.80 40.70
CA PHE A 496 25.57 -8.08 40.54
C PHE A 496 25.32 -6.59 40.28
N GLU A 497 26.29 -5.78 40.65
CA GLU A 497 26.35 -4.35 40.37
C GLU A 497 27.53 -4.10 39.44
N PHE A 498 27.25 -3.62 38.23
CA PHE A 498 28.28 -3.10 37.34
C PHE A 498 28.51 -1.61 37.60
N LYS A 499 29.77 -1.21 37.72
CA LYS A 499 30.16 0.19 37.91
C LYS A 499 31.31 0.57 36.97
N TYR A 500 31.04 1.47 36.04
CA TYR A 500 32.06 2.04 35.16
C TYR A 500 31.84 3.54 34.99
N LYS A 501 32.87 4.34 35.30
CA LYS A 501 32.78 5.81 35.36
C LYS A 501 31.62 6.27 36.29
N LYS A 502 30.67 7.05 35.77
CA LYS A 502 29.49 7.54 36.50
C LYS A 502 28.28 6.61 36.36
N GLU A 503 28.40 5.53 35.60
CA GLU A 503 27.30 4.62 35.33
C GLU A 503 27.30 3.45 36.32
N LYS A 504 26.09 3.07 36.71
CA LYS A 504 25.83 2.03 37.69
C LYS A 504 24.62 1.22 37.23
N TYR A 505 24.81 -0.07 37.03
CA TYR A 505 23.76 -0.97 36.55
C TYR A 505 23.61 -2.17 37.47
N ARG A 506 22.37 -2.58 37.72
CA ARG A 506 22.05 -3.81 38.45
C ARG A 506 21.81 -4.93 37.43
N ILE A 507 22.39 -6.09 37.68
CA ILE A 507 22.26 -7.29 36.86
C ILE A 507 21.72 -8.38 37.76
N ASN A 508 20.72 -9.13 37.31
CA ASN A 508 20.16 -10.26 38.01
C ASN A 508 20.24 -11.50 37.11
N LEU A 509 20.92 -12.52 37.59
CA LEU A 509 21.17 -13.76 36.85
C LEU A 509 20.04 -14.77 37.01
N PHE A 510 19.15 -14.60 37.98
CA PHE A 510 17.99 -15.47 38.16
C PHE A 510 16.94 -15.25 37.05
N ASP A 511 16.69 -14.00 36.70
CA ASP A 511 15.72 -13.58 35.67
C ASP A 511 16.39 -13.10 34.38
N LEU A 512 17.72 -13.19 34.30
CA LEU A 512 18.54 -12.75 33.16
C LEU A 512 18.32 -11.28 32.78
N ASN A 513 18.14 -10.41 33.78
CA ASN A 513 17.82 -8.99 33.59
C ASN A 513 19.02 -8.07 33.84
N CYS A 514 19.07 -6.92 33.16
CA CYS A 514 20.03 -5.86 33.43
C CYS A 514 19.41 -4.47 33.29
N SER A 515 19.69 -3.58 34.25
CA SER A 515 19.16 -2.22 34.25
C SER A 515 19.89 -1.25 33.31
N CYS A 516 20.70 -1.74 32.36
CA CYS A 516 21.42 -0.90 31.41
C CYS A 516 20.60 -0.63 30.14
N VAL A 517 20.84 0.50 29.48
CA VAL A 517 20.11 0.86 28.24
C VAL A 517 20.34 -0.17 27.14
N ASP A 518 21.56 -0.69 27.04
CA ASP A 518 21.93 -1.73 26.07
C ASP A 518 21.22 -3.07 26.29
N PHE A 519 20.52 -3.27 27.41
CA PHE A 519 19.69 -4.44 27.67
C PHE A 519 18.24 -4.22 27.23
N MET A 520 17.73 -2.99 27.37
CA MET A 520 16.33 -2.65 27.09
C MET A 520 15.94 -2.91 25.63
N ASP A 521 16.85 -2.69 24.67
CA ASP A 521 16.53 -2.91 23.25
C ASP A 521 16.66 -4.40 22.83
N PRO A 522 17.77 -5.10 23.10
CA PRO A 522 17.96 -6.50 22.66
C PRO A 522 17.63 -7.60 23.70
N ALA A 523 17.12 -7.28 24.89
CA ALA A 523 16.90 -8.23 26.02
C ALA A 523 18.15 -9.01 26.43
N THR A 524 19.34 -8.48 26.13
CA THR A 524 20.62 -9.04 26.51
C THR A 524 21.66 -7.92 26.49
N CYS A 525 22.80 -8.03 27.16
CA CYS A 525 23.81 -6.98 27.12
C CYS A 525 25.21 -7.55 27.30
N SER A 526 26.22 -6.72 27.00
CA SER A 526 27.61 -7.07 27.24
C SER A 526 27.89 -7.43 28.72
N HIS A 527 27.13 -6.90 29.67
CA HIS A 527 27.26 -7.24 31.10
C HIS A 527 26.87 -8.68 31.38
N LEU A 528 25.70 -9.13 30.88
CA LEU A 528 25.24 -10.52 31.00
C LEU A 528 26.18 -11.48 30.28
N VAL A 529 26.62 -11.12 29.07
CA VAL A 529 27.58 -11.91 28.28
C VAL A 529 28.92 -12.07 29.03
N TYR A 530 29.40 -11.01 29.68
CA TYR A 530 30.61 -11.08 30.50
C TYR A 530 30.43 -11.99 31.71
N LEU A 531 29.36 -11.80 32.50
CA LEU A 531 29.11 -12.58 33.70
C LEU A 531 28.92 -14.07 33.35
N SER A 532 28.12 -14.37 32.34
CA SER A 532 27.95 -15.74 31.81
C SER A 532 29.28 -16.41 31.50
N HIS A 533 30.16 -15.73 30.76
CA HIS A 533 31.47 -16.29 30.44
C HIS A 533 32.36 -16.45 31.68
N SER A 534 32.44 -15.42 32.53
CA SER A 534 33.32 -15.43 33.71
C SER A 534 32.92 -16.43 34.79
N MET A 535 31.63 -16.79 34.83
CA MET A 535 31.05 -17.70 35.82
C MET A 535 30.67 -19.05 35.22
N GLU A 536 30.99 -19.29 33.94
CA GLU A 536 30.64 -20.51 33.20
C GLU A 536 29.13 -20.84 33.25
N LEU A 537 28.29 -19.81 33.19
CA LEU A 537 26.84 -19.95 33.23
C LEU A 537 26.28 -20.11 31.81
N ASP A 538 25.44 -21.12 31.63
CA ASP A 538 24.57 -21.24 30.46
C ASP A 538 23.38 -20.29 30.62
N LEU A 539 23.20 -19.36 29.68
CA LEU A 539 22.06 -18.45 29.66
C LEU A 539 20.86 -19.06 28.91
N GLY A 540 20.97 -20.28 28.38
CA GLY A 540 19.96 -20.96 27.55
C GLY A 540 19.88 -20.43 26.11
N TYR A 541 20.35 -19.21 25.87
CA TYR A 541 20.43 -18.58 24.54
C TYR A 541 21.86 -18.19 24.13
N TYR A 542 22.84 -18.39 25.02
CA TYR A 542 24.24 -18.04 24.77
C TYR A 542 25.18 -19.12 25.32
N ASN A 543 25.87 -19.80 24.40
CA ASN A 543 26.75 -20.94 24.72
C ASN A 543 28.17 -20.52 25.11
N GLY A 544 28.36 -19.29 25.61
CA GLY A 544 29.68 -18.76 25.91
C GLY A 544 30.53 -18.53 24.65
N VAL A 545 31.71 -17.95 24.84
CA VAL A 545 32.79 -17.95 23.85
C VAL A 545 34.01 -18.61 24.46
N THR A 546 34.81 -19.33 23.67
CA THR A 546 36.06 -19.93 24.16
C THR A 546 37.10 -18.86 24.54
N LYS A 547 37.02 -17.67 23.92
CA LYS A 547 37.85 -16.50 24.26
C LYS A 547 37.21 -15.21 23.74
N PHE A 548 37.26 -14.13 24.52
CA PHE A 548 36.87 -12.81 24.03
C PHE A 548 37.82 -12.33 22.92
N VAL A 549 37.25 -11.81 21.83
CA VAL A 549 38.01 -11.32 20.67
C VAL A 549 38.48 -9.89 20.90
N TYR A 550 39.78 -9.72 21.20
CA TYR A 550 40.42 -8.40 21.24
C TYR A 550 40.85 -7.97 19.83
N LEU A 551 40.29 -6.88 19.31
CA LEU A 551 40.90 -6.19 18.17
C LEU A 551 42.10 -5.40 18.66
N LYS A 552 43.31 -5.73 18.19
CA LYS A 552 44.44 -4.80 18.22
C LYS A 552 43.95 -3.48 17.62
N LYS A 553 43.94 -2.38 18.39
CA LYS A 553 43.63 -1.04 17.86
C LYS A 553 44.48 -0.84 16.60
N LYS A 554 43.86 -0.68 15.42
CA LYS A 554 44.58 -0.24 14.22
C LYS A 554 45.30 1.05 14.61
N ARG A 555 46.63 1.03 14.62
CA ARG A 555 47.43 2.25 14.79
C ARG A 555 46.94 3.23 13.73
N LYS A 556 46.59 4.45 14.14
CA LYS A 556 46.36 5.55 13.19
C LYS A 556 47.57 5.56 12.23
N PRO A 557 47.37 5.54 10.91
CA PRO A 557 48.49 5.70 9.99
C PRO A 557 49.22 6.98 10.38
N LYS A 558 50.56 6.91 10.50
CA LYS A 558 51.37 8.11 10.70
C LYS A 558 51.00 9.09 9.57
N LYS A 559 50.70 10.35 9.92
CA LYS A 559 50.51 11.41 8.92
C LYS A 559 51.67 11.32 7.93
N ALA A 560 51.35 11.17 6.65
CA ALA A 560 52.36 11.22 5.61
C ALA A 560 53.07 12.57 5.72
N THR A 561 54.39 12.54 5.78
CA THR A 561 55.23 13.72 5.63
C THR A 561 54.94 14.33 4.26
N PRO A 562 54.81 15.67 4.13
CA PRO A 562 54.64 16.30 2.84
C PRO A 562 55.90 16.01 2.01
N ALA A 563 55.78 15.15 1.01
CA ALA A 563 56.77 15.06 -0.04
C ALA A 563 56.49 16.24 -0.98
N LEU A 564 57.18 17.35 -0.74
CA LEU A 564 57.55 18.37 -1.74
C LEU A 564 58.30 19.49 -1.01
N SER A 565 59.61 19.32 -0.90
CA SER A 565 60.54 20.44 -0.95
C SER A 565 61.84 19.98 -1.63
N LYS A 566 62.14 20.68 -2.74
CA LYS A 566 63.39 20.70 -3.53
C LYS A 566 63.63 19.44 -4.37
N ASP A 567 63.84 19.51 -5.68
CA ASP A 567 64.43 20.57 -6.51
C ASP A 567 63.57 21.00 -7.70
#